data_AF-A0A533XM52-F1
#
_entry.id   AF-A0A533XM52-F1
#
_cell.length_a   1.000
_cell.length_b   1.000
_cell.length_c   1.000
_cell.angle_alpha   90.00
_cell.angle_beta   90.00
_cell.angle_gamma   90.00
#
_symmetry.space_group_name_H-M   'P 1'
#
loop_
_entity.id
_entity.type
_entity.pdbx_description
1 polymer ?
#
loop_
_entity_poly.entity_id
_entity_poly.type
_entity_poly.pdbx_seq_one_letter_code
_entity_poly.pdbx_strand_id
1 'polypeptide(L)' 'MIGRSLSQRFLVLGSILAGCGVAAGAFGAHALKEILDTPMLQVFDTATRYVMYHAFGLCIVSWAIDRYPGQSLAKSG' A
#
# COMPACT_ATOMS: atom_id res chain seq x y z
N MET A 1 -25.71 -8.48 -3.61
CA MET A 1 -24.37 -7.85 -3.66
C MET A 1 -23.95 -7.52 -2.24
N ILE A 2 -22.95 -8.22 -1.69
CA ILE A 2 -22.44 -7.96 -0.34
C ILE A 2 -21.78 -6.57 -0.35
N GLY A 3 -22.43 -5.58 0.26
CA GLY A 3 -21.87 -4.24 0.41
C GLY A 3 -20.71 -4.27 1.41
N ARG A 4 -19.48 -4.46 0.94
CA ARG A 4 -18.28 -4.36 1.79
C ARG A 4 -18.18 -2.97 2.42
N SER A 5 -17.91 -2.92 3.73
CA SER A 5 -17.69 -1.69 4.49
C SER A 5 -16.49 -0.90 3.94
N LEU A 6 -16.43 0.41 4.25
CA LEU A 6 -15.33 1.26 3.80
C LEU A 6 -13.98 0.74 4.31
N SER A 7 -13.89 0.38 5.60
CA SER A 7 -12.68 -0.21 6.20
C SER A 7 -12.24 -1.47 5.47
N GLN A 8 -13.16 -2.40 5.20
CA GLN A 8 -12.85 -3.63 4.47
C GLN A 8 -12.29 -3.36 3.06
N ARG A 9 -12.77 -2.32 2.35
CA ARG A 9 -12.22 -1.93 1.05
C ARG A 9 -10.78 -1.45 1.17
N PHE A 10 -10.50 -0.59 2.16
CA PHE A 10 -9.14 -0.10 2.43
C PHE A 10 -8.19 -1.22 2.81
N LEU A 11 -8.62 -2.17 3.65
CA LEU A 11 -7.81 -3.31 4.05
C LEU A 11 -7.48 -4.23 2.86
N VAL A 12 -8.46 -4.50 2.00
CA VAL A 12 -8.25 -5.33 0.79
C VAL A 12 -7.26 -4.65 -0.17
N LEU A 13 -7.43 -3.35 -0.43
CA LEU A 13 -6.51 -2.60 -1.28
C LEU A 13 -5.10 -2.55 -0.68
N GLY A 14 -4.97 -2.25 0.61
CA GLY A 14 -3.68 -2.26 1.31
C GLY A 14 -2.99 -3.62 1.25
N SER A 15 -3.72 -4.71 1.42
CA SER A 15 -3.18 -6.07 1.35
C SER A 15 -2.69 -6.43 -0.05
N ILE A 16 -3.44 -6.07 -1.10
CA ILE A 16 -3.04 -6.28 -2.49
C ILE A 16 -1.77 -5.47 -2.81
N LEU A 17 -1.73 -4.19 -2.43
CA LEU A 17 -0.55 -3.35 -2.64
C LEU A 17 0.67 -3.85 -1.87
N ALA A 18 0.49 -4.35 -0.64
CA ALA A 18 1.57 -4.96 0.12
C ALA A 18 2.14 -6.19 -0.61
N GLY A 19 1.26 -7.08 -1.10
CA GLY A 19 1.67 -8.23 -1.91
C GLY A 19 2.43 -7.83 -3.18
N CYS A 20 1.94 -6.83 -3.90
CA CYS A 20 2.63 -6.27 -5.08
C CYS A 20 3.99 -5.66 -4.71
N GLY A 21 4.09 -4.93 -3.60
CA GLY A 21 5.34 -4.35 -3.11
C GLY A 21 6.38 -5.42 -2.76
N VAL A 22 5.97 -6.49 -2.07
CA VAL A 22 6.86 -7.64 -1.78
C VAL A 22 7.33 -8.31 -3.07
N ALA A 23 6.41 -8.58 -4.01
CA ALA A 23 6.74 -9.21 -5.28
C ALA A 23 7.72 -8.35 -6.11
N ALA A 24 7.47 -7.04 -6.21
CA ALA A 24 8.35 -6.11 -6.89
C ALA A 24 9.73 -6.03 -6.23
N GLY A 25 9.80 -5.94 -4.90
CA GLY A 25 11.08 -5.90 -4.17
C GLY A 25 11.89 -7.18 -4.34
N ALA A 26 11.24 -8.35 -4.27
CA ALA A 26 11.88 -9.65 -4.51
C ALA A 26 12.42 -9.74 -5.95
N PHE A 27 11.63 -9.32 -6.94
CA PHE A 27 12.07 -9.25 -8.33
C PHE A 27 13.27 -8.30 -8.51
N GLY A 28 13.24 -7.13 -7.87
CA GLY A 28 14.35 -6.18 -7.83
C GLY A 28 15.64 -6.79 -7.32
N ALA A 29 15.57 -7.49 -6.19
CA ALA A 29 16.72 -8.06 -5.51
C ALA A 29 17.34 -9.28 -6.23
N HIS A 30 16.53 -10.09 -6.90
CA HIS A 30 16.98 -11.37 -7.48
C HIS A 30 17.22 -11.32 -8.99
N ALA A 31 16.38 -10.61 -9.73
CA ALA A 31 16.42 -10.61 -11.20
C ALA A 31 16.90 -9.27 -11.77
N LEU A 32 16.39 -8.15 -11.24
CA LEU A 32 16.64 -6.84 -11.84
C LEU A 32 18.05 -6.32 -11.57
N LYS A 33 18.70 -6.79 -10.49
CA LYS A 33 20.06 -6.38 -10.09
C LYS A 33 21.12 -6.64 -11.16
N GLU A 34 20.95 -7.69 -11.95
CA GLU A 34 21.88 -8.06 -13.04
C GLU A 34 21.61 -7.29 -14.34
N ILE A 35 20.50 -6.55 -14.42
CA ILE A 35 20.03 -5.86 -15.63
C ILE A 35 20.23 -4.35 -15.53
N LEU A 36 19.99 -3.78 -14.34
CA LEU A 36 20.06 -2.34 -14.11
C LEU A 36 21.38 -1.92 -13.47
N ASP A 37 21.82 -0.71 -13.78
CA ASP A 37 22.92 -0.08 -13.09
C ASP A 37 22.53 0.33 -11.65
N THR A 38 23.54 0.58 -10.82
CA THR A 38 23.32 0.87 -9.39
C THR A 38 22.38 2.05 -9.15
N PRO A 39 22.48 3.18 -9.88
CA PRO A 39 21.54 4.29 -9.72
C PRO A 39 20.08 3.89 -10.04
N MET A 40 19.81 3.16 -11.13
CA MET A 40 18.45 2.76 -11.46
C MET A 40 17.89 1.70 -10.50
N LEU A 41 18.74 0.82 -9.95
CA LEU A 41 18.32 -0.09 -8.89
C LEU A 41 17.86 0.65 -7.63
N GLN A 42 18.54 1.74 -7.26
CA GLN A 42 18.13 2.56 -6.11
C GLN A 42 16.80 3.27 -6.39
N VAL A 43 16.57 3.74 -7.62
CA VAL A 43 15.28 4.30 -8.02
C VAL A 43 14.17 3.26 -7.94
N PHE A 44 14.43 2.04 -8.43
CA PHE A 44 13.47 0.93 -8.34
C PHE A 44 13.16 0.53 -6.89
N ASP A 45 14.17 0.45 -6.01
CA ASP A 45 13.96 0.16 -4.58
C ASP A 45 13.13 1.27 -3.92
N THR A 46 13.43 2.54 -4.22
CA THR A 46 12.66 3.68 -3.72
C THR A 46 11.20 3.62 -4.16
N ALA A 47 10.93 3.31 -5.43
CA ALA A 47 9.57 3.13 -5.94
C ALA A 47 8.83 1.98 -5.23
N THR A 48 9.52 0.85 -5.03
CA THR A 48 8.97 -0.31 -4.30
C THR A 48 8.62 0.06 -2.85
N ARG A 49 9.48 0.82 -2.16
CA ARG A 49 9.21 1.33 -0.81
C ARG A 49 8.00 2.25 -0.79
N TYR A 50 7.83 3.12 -1.79
CA TYR A 50 6.63 3.96 -1.88
C TYR A 50 5.35 3.13 -2.00
N VAL A 51 5.34 2.05 -2.79
CA VAL A 51 4.19 1.13 -2.85
C VAL A 51 3.91 0.51 -1.47
N MET A 52 4.96 0.09 -0.76
CA MET A 52 4.82 -0.48 0.59
C MET A 52 4.29 0.54 1.61
N TYR A 53 4.74 1.80 1.56
CA TYR A 53 4.22 2.86 2.42
C TYR A 53 2.75 3.16 2.15
N HIS A 54 2.32 3.16 0.88
CA HIS A 54 0.90 3.30 0.55
C HIS A 54 0.09 2.09 1.04
N ALA A 55 0.63 0.88 0.92
CA ALA A 55 -0.01 -0.33 1.43
C ALA A 55 -0.27 -0.23 2.95
N PHE A 56 0.76 0.12 3.72
CA PHE A 56 0.62 0.33 5.16
C PHE A 56 -0.29 1.51 5.51
N GLY A 57 -0.21 2.60 4.76
CA GLY A 57 -1.12 3.75 4.91
C GLY A 57 -2.59 3.34 4.77
N LEU A 58 -2.93 2.52 3.78
CA LEU A 58 -4.30 2.01 3.59
C LEU A 58 -4.73 1.07 4.73
N CYS A 59 -3.84 0.22 5.23
CA CYS A 59 -4.11 -0.62 6.41
C CYS A 59 -4.38 0.23 7.66
N ILE A 60 -3.60 1.29 7.87
CA ILE A 60 -3.80 2.25 8.98
C ILE A 60 -5.13 2.99 8.82
N VAL A 61 -5.49 3.41 7.60
CA VAL A 61 -6.79 4.04 7.31
C VAL A 61 -7.94 3.08 7.63
N SER A 62 -7.85 1.82 7.22
CA SER A 62 -8.84 0.80 7.59
C SER A 62 -8.99 0.69 9.10
N TRP A 63 -7.86 0.58 9.82
CA TRP A 63 -7.86 0.48 11.28
C TRP A 63 -8.46 1.73 11.95
N ALA A 64 -8.15 2.92 11.45
CA ALA A 64 -8.68 4.17 11.97
C ALA A 64 -10.21 4.27 11.78
N ILE A 65 -10.73 3.86 10.62
CA ILE A 65 -12.18 3.79 10.36
C ILE A 65 -12.88 2.87 11.37
N ASP A 66 -12.30 1.69 11.62
CA ASP A 66 -12.88 0.73 12.59
C ASP A 66 -12.76 1.22 14.04
N ARG A 67 -11.69 1.96 14.38
CA ARG A 67 -11.42 2.44 15.75
C ARG A 67 -12.26 3.66 16.15
N TYR A 68 -12.67 4.48 15.18
CA TYR A 68 -13.42 5.73 15.40
C TYR A 68 -14.76 5.75 14.64
N PRO A 69 -15.70 4.84 14.95
CA PRO A 69 -17.01 4.83 14.32
C PRO A 69 -17.77 6.11 14.68
N GLY A 70 -18.16 6.91 13.68
CA GLY A 70 -19.04 8.08 13.88
C GLY A 70 -18.40 9.46 13.76
N GLN A 71 -17.08 9.57 13.51
CA GLN A 71 -16.49 10.82 13.01
C GLN A 71 -16.83 10.97 11.53
N SER A 72 -18.11 11.18 11.22
CA SER A 72 -18.48 11.81 9.96
C SER A 72 -17.67 13.09 9.89
N LEU A 73 -16.87 13.27 8.83
CA LEU A 73 -16.35 14.58 8.46
C LEU A 73 -17.59 15.48 8.38
N ALA A 74 -17.90 16.15 9.49
CA ALA A 74 -18.90 17.19 9.51
C ALA A 74 -18.38 18.14 8.43
N LYS A 75 -19.09 18.18 7.30
CA LYS A 75 -18.84 19.18 6.28
C LYS A 75 -19.04 20.49 7.02
N SER A 76 -17.95 21.10 7.48
CA SER A 76 -17.95 22.48 7.90
C SER A 76 -18.30 23.23 6.63
N GLY A 77 -19.58 23.59 6.54
CA GLY A 77 -20.16 24.34 5.43
C GLY A 77 -19.51 25.69 5.29
#